data_AF-A0A934D3U2-F1
#
_entry.id   AF-A0A934D3U2-F1
#
_cell.length_a   1.000
_cell.length_b   1.000
_cell.length_c   1.000
_cell.angle_alpha   90.00
_cell.angle_beta   90.00
_cell.angle_gamma   90.00
#
_symmetry.space_group_name_H-M   'P 1'
#
loop_
_entity.id
_entity.type
_entity.pdbx_description
1 polymer ?
#
loop_
_entity_poly.entity_id
_entity_poly.type
_entity_poly.pdbx_seq_one_letter_code
_entity_poly.pdbx_strand_id
1 'polypeptide(L)'
;MHFGQYLIEQGVASVDQVLEALDAQHESEPLIGSLAVRRGWLTVEQVLTVLDTQWTTGLRFGRQAAQLGMLDETQIAELLNEQKHAALPIGEVLIARGVIARKDLIQHLRTYLKDCGSPQRLARGA
;
A
#
# COMPACT_ATOMS: atom_id res chain seq x y z
N MET A 1 -6.34 -16.91 -6.47
CA MET A 1 -5.55 -16.20 -7.49
C MET A 1 -5.48 -14.73 -7.10
N HIS A 2 -4.48 -13.97 -7.58
CA HIS A 2 -4.42 -12.52 -7.40
C HIS A 2 -4.85 -11.83 -8.70
N PHE A 3 -5.47 -10.66 -8.61
CA PHE A 3 -5.99 -9.98 -9.80
C PHE A 3 -4.90 -9.62 -10.83
N GLY A 4 -3.67 -9.29 -10.40
CA GLY A 4 -2.54 -9.08 -11.29
C GLY A 4 -2.14 -10.33 -12.09
N GLN A 5 -2.16 -11.50 -11.45
CA GLN A 5 -1.93 -12.79 -12.11
C GLN A 5 -3.00 -13.06 -13.19
N TYR A 6 -4.27 -12.79 -12.85
CA TYR A 6 -5.38 -12.94 -13.79
C TYR A 6 -5.20 -12.05 -15.03
N LEU A 7 -4.79 -10.78 -14.86
CA LEU A 7 -4.55 -9.88 -16.00
C LEU A 7 -3.43 -10.37 -16.93
N ILE A 8 -2.41 -11.04 -16.37
CA ILE A 8 -1.34 -11.68 -17.15
C ILE A 8 -1.87 -12.88 -17.92
N GLU A 9 -2.65 -13.74 -17.27
CA GLU A 9 -3.25 -14.92 -17.88
C GLU A 9 -4.25 -14.56 -18.99
N GLN A 10 -4.96 -13.43 -18.86
CA GLN A 10 -5.85 -12.91 -19.89
C GLN A 10 -5.10 -12.16 -21.02
N GLY A 11 -3.77 -12.01 -20.93
CA GLY A 11 -2.96 -11.28 -21.91
C GLY A 11 -3.20 -9.77 -21.92
N VAL A 12 -3.80 -9.22 -20.86
CA VAL A 12 -4.17 -7.80 -20.75
C VAL A 12 -3.00 -6.96 -20.22
N ALA A 13 -2.16 -7.55 -19.36
CA ALA A 13 -0.95 -6.91 -18.85
C ALA A 13 0.22 -7.90 -18.91
N SER A 14 1.43 -7.43 -19.19
CA SER A 14 2.64 -8.26 -19.10
C SER A 14 3.10 -8.38 -17.64
N VAL A 15 3.92 -9.40 -17.35
CA VAL A 15 4.53 -9.59 -16.02
C VAL A 15 5.27 -8.32 -15.58
N ASP A 16 6.09 -7.74 -16.46
CA ASP A 16 6.83 -6.51 -16.19
C ASP A 16 5.91 -5.32 -15.87
N GLN A 17 4.81 -5.16 -16.62
CA GLN A 17 3.83 -4.08 -16.38
C GLN A 17 3.11 -4.23 -15.04
N VAL A 18 2.83 -5.47 -14.61
CA VAL A 18 2.24 -5.73 -13.30
C VAL A 18 3.25 -5.48 -12.18
N LEU A 19 4.51 -5.89 -12.37
CA LEU A 19 5.59 -5.61 -11.41
C LEU A 19 5.83 -4.11 -11.25
N GLU A 20 5.96 -3.37 -12.35
CA GLU A 20 6.11 -1.91 -12.31
C GLU A 20 4.90 -1.20 -11.68
N ALA A 21 3.68 -1.72 -11.87
CA ALA A 21 2.49 -1.19 -11.24
C ALA A 21 2.46 -1.49 -9.73
N LEU A 22 3.00 -2.63 -9.30
CA LEU A 22 3.19 -2.95 -7.88
C LEU A 22 4.23 -2.02 -7.23
N ASP A 23 5.34 -1.77 -7.93
CA ASP A 23 6.39 -0.88 -7.42
C ASP A 23 5.87 0.56 -7.28
N ALA A 24 5.17 1.10 -8.29
CA ALA A 24 4.55 2.42 -8.19
C ALA A 24 3.40 2.49 -7.18
N GLN A 25 2.65 1.40 -6.99
CA GLN A 25 1.68 1.31 -5.90
C GLN A 25 2.39 1.46 -4.56
N HIS A 26 3.54 0.81 -4.37
CA HIS A 26 4.33 0.88 -3.15
C HIS A 26 4.93 2.28 -2.92
N GLU A 27 5.41 2.95 -3.97
CA GLU A 27 5.92 4.32 -3.89
C GLU A 27 4.82 5.35 -3.57
N SER A 28 3.56 5.05 -3.90
CA SER A 28 2.42 5.91 -3.57
C SER A 28 1.96 5.81 -2.11
N GLU A 29 2.49 4.84 -1.35
CA GLU A 29 2.13 4.63 0.05
C GLU A 29 2.55 5.84 0.91
N PRO A 30 1.63 6.48 1.66
CA PRO A 30 1.99 7.59 2.52
C PRO A 30 2.97 7.14 3.60
N LEU A 31 3.98 7.96 3.90
CA LEU A 31 4.97 7.66 4.93
C LEU A 31 4.32 7.52 6.31
N ILE A 32 4.70 6.49 7.07
CA ILE A 32 4.19 6.22 8.43
C ILE A 32 4.29 7.45 9.34
N GLY A 33 5.40 8.19 9.29
CA GLY A 33 5.56 9.44 10.05
C GLY A 33 4.53 10.51 9.68
N SER A 34 4.17 10.63 8.40
CA SER A 34 3.15 11.58 7.96
C SER A 34 1.74 11.18 8.43
N LEU A 35 1.45 9.88 8.46
CA LEU A 35 0.19 9.35 9.01
C LEU A 35 0.11 9.59 10.52
N ALA A 36 1.21 9.36 11.25
CA ALA A 36 1.28 9.60 12.69
C ALA A 36 1.05 11.08 13.05
N VAL A 37 1.53 12.01 12.23
CA VAL A 37 1.26 13.45 12.39
C VAL A 37 -0.19 13.79 12.12
N ARG A 38 -0.79 13.24 11.04
CA ARG A 38 -2.21 13.44 10.73
C ARG A 38 -3.14 12.94 11.84
N ARG A 39 -2.77 11.84 12.51
CA ARG A 39 -3.46 11.28 13.68
C ARG A 39 -3.24 12.09 14.97
N GLY A 40 -2.30 13.02 14.97
CA GLY A 40 -1.90 13.78 16.15
C GLY A 40 -1.08 12.97 17.18
N TRP A 41 -0.58 11.80 16.79
CA TRP A 41 0.24 10.95 17.67
C TRP A 41 1.69 11.40 17.72
N LEU A 42 2.20 11.95 16.61
CA LEU A 42 3.51 12.58 16.54
C LEU A 42 3.41 14.04 16.09
N THR A 43 4.33 14.86 16.57
CA THR A 43 4.59 16.17 15.96
C THR A 43 5.59 16.04 14.82
N VAL A 44 5.67 17.06 13.96
CA VAL A 44 6.67 17.12 12.89
C VAL A 44 8.10 17.03 13.46
N GLU A 45 8.35 17.67 14.60
CA GLU A 45 9.65 17.61 15.30
C GLU A 45 9.99 16.20 15.79
N GLN A 46 9.01 15.47 16.32
CA GLN A 46 9.18 14.08 16.72
C GLN A 46 9.48 13.17 15.52
N VAL A 47 8.79 13.38 14.39
CA VAL A 47 9.09 12.65 13.14
C VAL A 47 10.52 12.90 12.68
N LEU A 48 10.99 14.15 12.70
CA LEU A 48 12.37 14.49 12.34
C LEU A 48 13.38 13.83 13.28
N THR A 49 13.07 13.75 14.58
CA THR A 49 13.92 13.08 15.58
C THR A 49 14.02 11.57 15.31
N VAL A 50 12.90 10.93 14.95
CA VAL A 50 12.90 9.51 14.55
C VAL A 50 13.72 9.32 13.27
N LEU A 51 13.60 10.21 12.28
CA LEU A 51 14.36 10.11 11.02
C LEU A 51 15.87 10.31 11.20
N ASP A 52 16.27 11.26 12.04
CA ASP A 52 17.68 11.54 12.35
C ASP A 52 18.34 10.34 13.07
N THR A 53 17.62 9.79 14.05
CA THR A 53 18.10 8.58 14.75
C THR A 53 18.08 7.35 13.84
N GLN A 54 17.12 7.23 12.91
CA GLN A 54 17.09 6.18 11.90
C GLN A 54 18.34 6.16 11.01
N TRP A 55 18.87 7.35 10.66
CA TRP A 55 20.11 7.47 9.87
C TRP A 55 21.31 6.84 10.58
N THR A 56 21.31 6.92 11.92
CA THR A 56 22.40 6.41 12.76
C THR A 56 22.23 4.93 13.09
N THR A 57 20.99 4.45 13.25
CA THR A 57 20.70 3.06 13.67
C THR A 57 20.41 2.11 12.52
N GLY A 58 20.00 2.60 11.35
CA GLY A 58 19.57 1.81 10.19
C GLY A 58 18.27 1.03 10.42
N LEU A 59 17.54 1.29 11.50
CA LEU A 59 16.27 0.63 11.80
C LEU A 59 15.14 1.16 10.90
N ARG A 60 14.02 0.43 10.84
CA ARG A 60 12.80 0.94 10.17
C ARG A 60 12.11 1.97 11.07
N PHE A 61 11.52 3.01 10.48
CA PHE A 61 10.84 4.12 11.18
C PHE A 61 9.97 3.67 12.36
N GLY A 62 9.06 2.72 12.14
CA GLY A 62 8.17 2.23 13.20
C GLY A 62 8.93 1.62 14.38
N ARG A 63 9.97 0.81 14.11
CA ARG A 63 10.78 0.22 15.18
C ARG A 63 11.61 1.27 15.91
N GLN A 64 12.11 2.28 15.21
CA GLN A 64 12.84 3.40 15.80
C GLN A 64 11.91 4.26 16.68
N ALA A 65 10.69 4.56 16.22
CA ALA A 65 9.68 5.28 16.98
C ALA A 65 9.25 4.53 18.25
N ALA A 66 9.16 3.18 18.18
CA ALA A 66 8.93 2.34 19.35
C ALA A 66 10.06 2.42 20.37
N GLN A 67 11.32 2.35 19.92
CA GLN A 67 12.47 2.47 20.83
C GLN A 67 12.55 3.83 21.51
N LEU A 68 12.12 4.89 20.82
CA LEU A 68 12.05 6.24 21.38
C LEU A 68 10.84 6.47 22.29
N GLY A 69 9.96 5.47 22.46
CA GLY A 69 8.73 5.59 23.25
C GLY A 69 7.70 6.55 22.66
N MET A 70 7.84 6.89 21.37
CA MET A 70 6.99 7.86 20.68
C MET A 70 5.74 7.20 20.05
N LEU A 71 5.85 5.92 19.69
CA LEU A 71 4.73 5.10 19.22
C LEU A 71 4.81 3.72 19.88
N ASP A 72 3.67 3.10 20.19
CA ASP A 72 3.64 1.69 20.61
C ASP A 72 3.41 0.73 19.41
N GLU A 73 3.54 -0.58 19.66
CA GLU A 73 3.35 -1.60 18.62
C GLU A 73 1.92 -1.59 18.03
N THR A 74 0.92 -1.22 18.82
CA THR A 74 -0.48 -1.15 18.38
C THR A 74 -0.68 0.03 17.42
N GLN A 75 -0.20 1.21 17.77
CA GLN A 75 -0.20 2.40 16.94
C GLN A 75 0.58 2.17 15.64
N ILE A 76 1.73 1.49 15.70
CA ILE A 76 2.49 1.13 14.51
C ILE A 76 1.69 0.18 13.62
N ALA A 77 1.04 -0.83 14.19
CA ALA A 77 0.18 -1.75 13.44
C ALA A 77 -0.99 -1.03 12.78
N GLU A 78 -1.60 -0.04 13.45
CA GLU A 78 -2.67 0.79 12.89
C GLU A 78 -2.16 1.67 11.74
N LEU A 79 -1.01 2.34 11.88
CA LEU A 79 -0.42 3.15 10.81
C LEU A 79 -0.02 2.30 9.61
N LEU A 80 0.51 1.09 9.84
CA LEU A 80 0.82 0.13 8.77
C LEU A 80 -0.44 -0.36 8.08
N ASN A 81 -1.53 -0.51 8.82
CA ASN A 81 -2.81 -0.86 8.22
C ASN A 81 -3.32 0.31 7.38
N GLU A 82 -3.30 1.53 7.89
CA GLU A 82 -3.74 2.73 7.17
C GLU A 82 -2.90 3.01 5.91
N GLN A 83 -1.57 2.86 5.99
CA GLN A 83 -0.66 2.99 4.85
C GLN A 83 -1.05 2.04 3.71
N LYS A 84 -1.37 0.77 4.04
CA LYS A 84 -1.82 -0.22 3.05
C LYS A 84 -3.17 0.11 2.44
N HIS A 85 -4.06 0.79 3.18
CA HIS A 85 -5.38 1.19 2.67
C HIS A 85 -5.33 2.48 1.84
N ALA A 86 -4.31 3.31 2.06
CA ALA A 86 -4.09 4.54 1.31
C ALA A 86 -3.33 4.31 -0.02
N ALA A 87 -2.68 3.15 -0.19
CA ALA A 87 -2.03 2.78 -1.44
C ALA A 87 -3.04 2.80 -2.59
N LEU A 88 -2.69 3.44 -3.71
CA LEU A 88 -3.53 3.39 -4.91
C LEU A 88 -3.74 1.93 -5.31
N PRO A 89 -4.97 1.46 -5.55
CA PRO A 89 -5.19 0.09 -5.99
C PRO A 89 -4.45 -0.14 -7.32
N ILE A 90 -3.81 -1.30 -7.47
CA ILE A 90 -3.00 -1.64 -8.65
C ILE A 90 -3.73 -1.40 -9.98
N GLY A 91 -5.06 -1.58 -10.00
CA GLY A 91 -5.88 -1.26 -11.18
C GLY A 91 -5.85 0.21 -11.58
N GLU A 92 -5.85 1.14 -10.63
CA GLU A 92 -5.71 2.58 -10.91
C GLU A 92 -4.29 2.91 -11.40
N VAL A 93 -3.27 2.23 -10.87
CA VAL A 93 -1.88 2.40 -11.35
C VAL A 93 -1.73 1.90 -12.78
N LEU A 94 -2.35 0.76 -13.12
CA LEU A 94 -2.37 0.22 -14.48
C LEU A 94 -3.12 1.13 -15.47
N ILE A 95 -4.20 1.80 -15.03
CA ILE A 95 -4.89 2.83 -15.83
C ILE A 95 -3.99 4.04 -16.03
N ALA A 96 -3.36 4.54 -14.97
CA ALA A 96 -2.49 5.71 -15.02
C ALA A 96 -1.29 5.50 -15.95
N ARG A 97 -0.79 4.27 -16.04
CA ARG A 97 0.30 3.86 -16.95
C ARG A 97 -0.19 3.52 -18.37
N GLY A 98 -1.49 3.56 -18.64
CA GLY A 98 -2.06 3.27 -19.96
C GLY A 98 -2.03 1.79 -20.35
N VAL A 99 -1.79 0.88 -19.39
CA VAL A 99 -1.75 -0.57 -19.63
C VAL A 99 -3.16 -1.11 -19.92
N ILE A 100 -4.17 -0.55 -19.25
CA ILE A 100 -5.56 -0.96 -19.40
C ILE A 100 -6.49 0.25 -19.31
N ALA A 101 -7.53 0.29 -20.14
CA ALA A 101 -8.54 1.33 -20.01
C ALA A 101 -9.44 1.07 -18.79
N ARG A 102 -9.91 2.14 -18.15
CA ARG A 102 -10.79 2.05 -16.97
C ARG A 102 -12.02 1.16 -17.21
N LYS A 103 -12.61 1.23 -18.40
CA LYS A 103 -13.78 0.43 -18.77
C LYS A 103 -13.45 -1.07 -18.82
N ASP A 104 -12.31 -1.42 -19.39
CA ASP A 104 -11.85 -2.81 -19.53
C ASP A 104 -11.43 -3.38 -18.18
N LEU A 105 -10.77 -2.57 -17.33
CA LEU A 105 -10.47 -2.95 -15.96
C LEU A 105 -11.72 -3.34 -15.17
N ILE A 106 -12.79 -2.55 -15.25
CA ILE A 106 -14.05 -2.83 -14.56
C ILE A 106 -14.68 -4.12 -15.09
N GLN A 107 -14.59 -4.37 -16.40
CA GLN A 107 -15.09 -5.58 -17.02
C GLN A 107 -14.32 -6.82 -16.54
N HIS A 108 -12.99 -6.77 -16.57
CA HIS A 108 -12.11 -7.84 -16.08
C HIS A 108 -12.30 -8.08 -14.59
N LEU A 109 -12.45 -7.03 -13.78
CA LEU A 109 -12.74 -7.16 -12.36
C LEU A 109 -14.07 -7.86 -12.10
N ARG A 110 -15.11 -7.54 -12.88
CA ARG A 110 -16.42 -8.21 -12.78
C ARG A 110 -16.34 -9.69 -13.16
N THR A 111 -15.63 -10.03 -14.23
CA THR A 111 -15.42 -11.42 -14.66
C THR A 111 -14.63 -12.18 -13.59
N TYR A 112 -13.53 -11.61 -13.11
CA TYR A 112 -12.71 -12.17 -12.04
C TYR A 112 -13.51 -12.44 -10.75
N LEU A 113 -14.37 -11.50 -10.33
CA LEU A 113 -15.22 -11.67 -9.15
C LEU A 113 -16.30 -12.75 -9.33
N LYS A 114 -16.76 -12.98 -10.56
CA LYS A 114 -17.73 -14.04 -10.89
C LYS A 114 -17.06 -15.42 -10.92
N ASP A 115 -15.89 -15.53 -11.55
CA ASP A 115 -15.20 -16.81 -11.75
C ASP A 115 -14.53 -17.33 -10.47
N CYS A 116 -14.03 -16.44 -9.61
CA CYS A 116 -13.33 -16.83 -8.38
C CYS A 116 -14.23 -16.95 -7.14
N GLY A 117 -15.55 -16.71 -7.23
CA GLY A 117 -16.52 -17.16 -6.22
C GLY A 117 -16.16 -16.91 -4.74
N SER A 118 -15.46 -15.83 -4.42
CA SER A 118 -15.40 -15.16 -3.12
C SER A 118 -14.33 -14.05 -3.21
N PRO A 119 -14.64 -12.82 -2.74
CA PRO A 119 -13.65 -11.77 -2.66
C PRO A 119 -12.65 -12.19 -1.58
N GLN A 120 -11.49 -12.71 -1.98
CA GLN A 120 -10.36 -12.81 -1.07
C GLN A 120 -9.87 -11.37 -0.79
N ARG A 121 -10.60 -10.74 0.13
CA ARG A 121 -10.27 -9.58 0.96
C ARG A 121 -10.02 -8.25 0.24
N LEU A 122 -11.13 -7.61 -0.18
CA LEU A 122 -11.39 -6.20 0.15
C LEU A 122 -12.11 -6.04 1.52
N ALA A 123 -12.30 -7.13 2.26
CA ALA A 123 -12.67 -7.10 3.67
C ALA A 123 -11.46 -7.52 4.53
N ARG A 124 -10.87 -6.58 5.27
CA ARG A 124 -10.02 -6.93 6.42
C ARG A 124 -10.15 -5.87 7.50
N GLY A 125 -10.86 -6.23 8.57
CA GLY A 125 -10.99 -5.44 9.80
C GLY A 125 -12.44 -5.31 10.24
N ALA A 126 -13.02 -6.41 10.72
CA ALA A 126 -13.90 -6.29 11.88
C ALA A 126 -13.02 -5.99 13.10
#